data_AF-A0A1A8C0V0-F1
#
_entry.id   AF-A0A1A8C0V0-F1
#
_cell.length_a   1.000
_cell.length_b   1.000
_cell.length_c   1.000
_cell.angle_alpha   90.00
_cell.angle_beta   90.00
_cell.angle_gamma   90.00
#
_symmetry.space_group_name_H-M   'P 1'
#
loop_
_entity.id
_entity.type
_entity.pdbx_description
1 polymer ?
#
loop_
_entity_poly.entity_id
_entity_poly.type
_entity_poly.pdbx_seq_one_letter_code
_entity_poly.pdbx_strand_id
1 'polypeptide(L)'
;ETPAGQERVLEQILEYELLLIQQLNFHLVVHNPYRPMEGLLIDLKTRYPTMENPESLRKSADDFLAQAAMTDAGLLFPPSQIALTAILNSASRAGINMESYMTECLGLKEDRDTLSKMYDSMRRMKTLLRGYELPKSEEVHIYKQKLERIHAEFAISSNKRKRGYEEDGHVAKEPRLAEEDWSDEDLM
;
A
#
# COMPACT_ATOMS: atom_id res chain seq x y z
N GLU A 1 -14.07 -8.22 21.58
CA GLU A 1 -13.72 -6.83 21.93
C GLU A 1 -14.94 -6.14 22.51
N THR A 2 -14.77 -5.23 23.46
CA THR A 2 -15.89 -4.53 24.10
C THR A 2 -16.35 -3.34 23.25
N PRO A 3 -17.64 -2.97 23.27
CA PRO A 3 -18.16 -1.83 22.50
C PRO A 3 -17.40 -0.52 22.79
N ALA A 4 -17.09 -0.27 24.06
CA ALA A 4 -16.29 0.89 24.48
C ALA A 4 -14.84 0.88 23.95
N GLY A 5 -14.29 -0.29 23.63
CA GLY A 5 -12.98 -0.39 22.98
C GLY A 5 -13.03 0.01 21.51
N GLN A 6 -14.12 -0.34 20.82
CA GLN A 6 -14.33 0.01 19.41
C GLN A 6 -14.55 1.51 19.23
N GLU A 7 -15.31 2.14 20.12
CA GLU A 7 -15.54 3.59 20.12
C GLU A 7 -14.24 4.38 20.27
N ARG A 8 -13.35 3.97 21.20
CA ARG A 8 -12.03 4.59 21.37
C ARG A 8 -11.12 4.45 20.14
N VAL A 9 -11.16 3.30 19.47
CA VAL A 9 -10.39 3.10 18.23
C VAL A 9 -10.93 3.98 17.10
N LEU A 10 -12.25 4.13 17.01
CA LEU A 10 -12.88 5.01 16.04
C LEU A 10 -12.46 6.47 16.23
N GLU A 11 -12.50 6.96 17.47
CA GLU A 11 -12.02 8.31 17.81
C GLU A 11 -10.57 8.51 17.40
N GLN A 12 -9.69 7.54 17.68
CA GLN A 12 -8.28 7.61 17.27
C GLN A 12 -8.10 7.65 15.75
N ILE A 13 -8.88 6.86 14.99
CA ILE A 13 -8.81 6.88 13.52
C ILE A 13 -9.16 8.27 12.99
N LEU A 14 -10.23 8.89 13.51
CA LEU A 14 -10.65 10.23 13.10
C LEU A 14 -9.61 11.30 13.48
N GLU A 15 -8.98 11.18 14.65
CA GLU A 15 -7.89 12.08 15.06
C GLU A 15 -6.70 12.03 14.10
N TYR A 16 -6.35 10.83 13.60
CA TYR A 16 -5.20 10.63 12.71
C TYR A 16 -5.51 10.81 11.22
N GLU A 17 -6.78 10.87 10.81
CA GLU A 17 -7.18 10.93 9.40
C GLU A 17 -6.56 12.15 8.69
N LEU A 18 -6.80 13.36 9.22
CA LEU A 18 -6.26 14.58 8.62
C LEU A 18 -4.72 14.59 8.67
N LEU A 19 -4.13 14.11 9.77
CA LEU A 19 -2.68 14.02 9.90
C LEU A 19 -2.08 13.13 8.80
N LEU A 20 -2.69 11.96 8.57
CA LEU A 20 -2.25 11.01 7.55
C LEU A 20 -2.34 11.63 6.15
N ILE A 21 -3.47 12.27 5.81
CA ILE A 21 -3.66 12.91 4.50
C ILE A 21 -2.61 13.99 4.26
N GLN A 22 -2.30 14.78 5.29
CA GLN A 22 -1.23 15.78 5.24
C GLN A 22 0.16 15.15 5.03
N GLN A 23 0.47 14.04 5.73
CA GLN A 23 1.74 13.33 5.55
C GLN A 23 1.88 12.68 4.17
N LEU A 24 0.76 12.34 3.53
CA LEU A 24 0.71 11.84 2.15
C LEU A 24 0.75 12.96 1.10
N ASN A 25 0.92 14.23 1.51
CA ASN A 25 0.88 15.39 0.63
C ASN A 25 -0.40 15.46 -0.22
N PHE A 26 -1.52 14.95 0.30
CA PHE A 26 -2.80 14.82 -0.42
C PHE A 26 -2.74 13.95 -1.70
N HIS A 27 -1.68 13.15 -1.88
CA HIS A 27 -1.57 12.17 -2.95
C HIS A 27 -2.25 10.85 -2.58
N LEU A 28 -3.58 10.84 -2.64
CA LEU A 28 -4.40 9.69 -2.21
C LEU A 28 -4.59 8.61 -3.29
N VAL A 29 -4.20 8.90 -4.54
CA VAL A 29 -4.33 7.95 -5.64
C VAL A 29 -3.11 7.05 -5.70
N VAL A 30 -3.31 5.76 -5.43
CA VAL A 30 -2.26 4.74 -5.50
C VAL A 30 -2.53 3.78 -6.65
N HIS A 31 -1.56 3.64 -7.56
CA HIS A 31 -1.65 2.70 -8.68
C HIS A 31 -1.05 1.34 -8.29
N ASN A 32 -1.91 0.33 -8.19
CA ASN A 32 -1.51 -1.02 -7.78
C ASN A 32 -1.15 -1.93 -8.97
N PRO A 33 -0.25 -2.92 -8.80
CA PRO A 33 0.21 -3.81 -9.86
C PRO A 33 -0.82 -4.86 -10.31
N TYR A 34 -1.93 -5.05 -9.60
CA TYR A 34 -2.96 -6.04 -9.97
C TYR A 34 -3.64 -5.73 -11.31
N ARG A 35 -3.98 -4.45 -11.56
CA ARG A 35 -4.59 -4.05 -12.83
C ARG A 35 -3.68 -4.28 -14.05
N PRO A 36 -2.40 -3.86 -14.05
CA PRO A 36 -1.51 -4.17 -15.17
C PRO A 36 -1.22 -5.68 -15.29
N MET A 37 -1.24 -6.44 -14.19
CA MET A 37 -1.12 -7.91 -14.27
C MET A 37 -2.26 -8.55 -15.06
N GLU A 38 -3.52 -8.15 -14.80
CA GLU A 38 -4.66 -8.61 -15.61
C GLU A 38 -4.52 -8.23 -17.08
N GLY A 39 -4.11 -6.98 -17.35
CA GLY A 39 -3.88 -6.51 -18.71
C GLY A 39 -2.84 -7.35 -19.44
N LEU A 40 -1.73 -7.67 -18.79
CA LEU A 40 -0.67 -8.52 -19.33
C LEU A 40 -1.12 -9.98 -19.52
N LEU A 41 -1.95 -10.54 -18.63
CA LEU A 41 -2.50 -11.88 -18.81
C LEU A 41 -3.45 -11.96 -20.02
N ILE A 42 -4.30 -10.93 -20.23
CA ILE A 42 -5.14 -10.82 -21.42
C ILE A 42 -4.28 -10.69 -22.68
N ASP A 43 -3.23 -9.90 -22.60
CA ASP A 43 -2.27 -9.70 -23.69
C ASP A 43 -1.59 -11.01 -24.10
N LEU A 44 -1.14 -11.81 -23.13
CA LEU A 44 -0.57 -13.13 -23.36
C LEU A 44 -1.57 -14.08 -24.03
N LYS A 45 -2.82 -14.12 -23.56
CA LYS A 45 -3.88 -14.97 -24.14
C LYS A 45 -4.20 -14.63 -25.59
N THR A 46 -4.06 -13.36 -25.98
CA THR A 46 -4.50 -12.87 -27.30
C THR A 46 -3.37 -12.78 -28.31
N ARG A 47 -2.14 -12.44 -27.87
CA ARG A 47 -1.01 -12.15 -28.75
C ARG A 47 0.17 -13.11 -28.61
N TYR A 48 0.13 -14.05 -27.67
CA TYR A 48 1.21 -15.02 -27.45
C TYR A 48 0.70 -16.48 -27.51
N PRO A 49 0.40 -17.00 -28.72
CA PRO A 49 -0.21 -18.33 -28.90
C PRO A 49 0.66 -19.49 -28.44
N THR A 50 1.97 -19.26 -28.33
CA THR A 50 2.95 -20.24 -27.81
C THR A 50 2.67 -20.64 -26.36
N MET A 51 1.90 -19.85 -25.62
CA MET A 51 1.48 -20.16 -24.27
C MET A 51 0.05 -20.71 -24.25
N GLU A 52 -0.09 -22.02 -24.04
CA GLU A 52 -1.39 -22.69 -24.02
C GLU A 52 -2.28 -22.27 -22.83
N ASN A 53 -1.69 -22.05 -21.65
CA ASN A 53 -2.45 -21.70 -20.45
C ASN A 53 -1.78 -20.61 -19.60
N PRO A 54 -1.94 -19.31 -19.95
CA PRO A 54 -1.43 -18.19 -19.16
C PRO A 54 -2.00 -18.11 -17.73
N GLU A 55 -3.18 -18.67 -17.48
CA GLU A 55 -3.81 -18.69 -16.15
C GLU A 55 -3.03 -19.54 -15.13
N SER A 56 -2.23 -20.51 -15.62
CA SER A 56 -1.34 -21.29 -14.75
C SER A 56 -0.30 -20.42 -14.02
N LEU A 57 0.04 -19.24 -14.57
CA LEU A 57 0.99 -18.32 -13.98
C LEU A 57 0.40 -17.44 -12.88
N ARG A 58 -0.94 -17.28 -12.87
CA ARG A 58 -1.64 -16.32 -12.00
C ARG A 58 -1.29 -16.49 -10.53
N LYS A 59 -1.43 -17.70 -10.00
CA LYS A 59 -1.12 -17.98 -8.59
C LYS A 59 0.32 -17.62 -8.21
N SER A 60 1.27 -17.99 -9.06
CA SER A 60 2.69 -17.70 -8.84
C SER A 60 2.99 -16.19 -8.94
N ALA A 61 2.27 -15.48 -9.82
CA ALA A 61 2.40 -14.03 -9.99
C ALA A 61 1.77 -13.30 -8.79
N ASP A 62 0.61 -13.75 -8.30
CA ASP A 62 -0.03 -13.25 -7.08
C ASP A 62 0.87 -13.41 -5.86
N ASP A 63 1.48 -14.59 -5.69
CA ASP A 63 2.45 -14.85 -4.62
C ASP A 63 3.63 -13.86 -4.71
N PHE A 64 4.15 -13.61 -5.92
CA PHE A 64 5.22 -12.64 -6.14
C PHE A 64 4.77 -11.21 -5.81
N LEU A 65 3.55 -10.80 -6.19
CA LEU A 65 3.01 -9.48 -5.86
C LEU A 65 2.79 -9.30 -4.36
N ALA A 66 2.33 -10.34 -3.67
CA ALA A 66 2.19 -10.34 -2.22
C ALA A 66 3.55 -10.16 -1.53
N GLN A 67 4.60 -10.83 -2.02
CA GLN A 67 5.97 -10.61 -1.57
C GLN A 67 6.46 -9.18 -1.87
N ALA A 68 6.19 -8.67 -3.06
CA ALA A 68 6.58 -7.32 -3.44
C ALA A 68 5.93 -6.25 -2.55
N ALA A 69 4.67 -6.45 -2.15
CA ALA A 69 3.95 -5.56 -1.25
C ALA A 69 4.53 -5.48 0.18
N MET A 70 5.32 -6.47 0.59
CA MET A 70 6.05 -6.47 1.87
C MET A 70 7.40 -5.75 1.80
N THR A 71 7.77 -5.20 0.62
CA THR A 71 9.04 -4.53 0.37
C THR A 71 8.83 -3.13 -0.18
N ASP A 72 9.92 -2.37 -0.33
CA ASP A 72 9.89 -1.02 -0.92
C ASP A 72 9.65 -1.02 -2.44
N ALA A 73 9.31 -2.16 -3.05
CA ALA A 73 9.10 -2.27 -4.49
C ALA A 73 8.05 -1.29 -5.02
N GLY A 74 6.96 -1.07 -4.27
CA GLY A 74 5.89 -0.13 -4.65
C GLY A 74 6.32 1.34 -4.66
N LEU A 75 7.42 1.68 -3.99
CA LEU A 75 8.00 3.03 -3.96
C LEU A 75 9.10 3.20 -5.02
N LEU A 76 9.76 2.12 -5.40
CA LEU A 76 10.95 2.14 -6.26
C LEU A 76 10.64 1.85 -7.74
N PHE A 77 9.53 1.15 -8.04
CA PHE A 77 9.23 0.68 -9.38
C PHE A 77 7.78 0.98 -9.80
N PRO A 78 7.53 1.28 -11.09
CA PRO A 78 6.19 1.42 -11.61
C PRO A 78 5.37 0.12 -11.48
N PRO A 79 4.06 0.19 -11.22
CA PRO A 79 3.20 -0.98 -11.03
C PRO A 79 3.16 -1.91 -12.26
N SER A 80 3.30 -1.36 -13.48
CA SER A 80 3.40 -2.14 -14.71
C SER A 80 4.68 -2.98 -14.77
N GLN A 81 5.81 -2.44 -14.31
CA GLN A 81 7.07 -3.18 -14.25
C GLN A 81 7.04 -4.25 -13.16
N ILE A 82 6.39 -3.97 -12.02
CA ILE A 82 6.18 -4.97 -10.96
C ILE A 82 5.34 -6.13 -11.49
N ALA A 83 4.21 -5.84 -12.12
CA ALA A 83 3.33 -6.86 -12.72
C ALA A 83 4.03 -7.69 -13.80
N LEU A 84 4.77 -7.03 -14.70
CA LEU A 84 5.55 -7.70 -15.74
C LEU A 84 6.64 -8.60 -15.14
N THR A 85 7.33 -8.12 -14.10
CA THR A 85 8.34 -8.90 -13.39
C THR A 85 7.73 -10.13 -12.73
N ALA A 86 6.53 -9.99 -12.14
CA ALA A 86 5.80 -11.11 -11.54
C ALA A 86 5.52 -12.20 -12.57
N ILE A 87 4.91 -11.85 -13.70
CA ILE A 87 4.56 -12.80 -14.76
C ILE A 87 5.80 -13.47 -15.36
N LEU A 88 6.84 -12.69 -15.68
CA LEU A 88 8.11 -13.23 -16.23
C LEU A 88 8.85 -14.11 -15.22
N ASN A 89 8.79 -13.78 -13.92
CA ASN A 89 9.33 -14.63 -12.87
C ASN A 89 8.56 -15.95 -12.78
N SER A 90 7.23 -15.89 -12.79
CA SER A 90 6.37 -17.07 -12.74
C SER A 90 6.60 -18.02 -13.91
N ALA A 91 6.70 -17.50 -15.14
CA ALA A 91 7.02 -18.31 -16.30
C ALA A 91 8.42 -18.92 -16.23
N SER A 92 9.42 -18.15 -15.79
CA SER A 92 10.77 -18.66 -15.58
C SER A 92 10.80 -19.79 -14.56
N ARG A 93 10.00 -19.71 -13.48
CA ARG A 93 9.84 -20.80 -12.50
C ARG A 93 9.11 -22.02 -13.08
N ALA A 94 8.21 -21.81 -14.04
CA ALA A 94 7.52 -22.86 -14.77
C ALA A 94 8.34 -23.44 -15.95
N GLY A 95 9.57 -22.96 -16.18
CA GLY A 95 10.43 -23.41 -17.28
C GLY A 95 10.02 -22.88 -18.67
N ILE A 96 9.15 -21.86 -18.71
CA ILE A 96 8.66 -21.26 -19.96
C ILE A 96 9.55 -20.08 -20.33
N ASN A 97 10.12 -20.10 -21.55
CA ASN A 97 10.85 -18.96 -22.09
C ASN A 97 9.87 -17.93 -22.69
N MET A 98 9.91 -16.70 -22.18
CA MET A 98 9.10 -15.55 -22.65
C MET A 98 9.94 -14.43 -23.26
N GLU A 99 11.15 -14.71 -23.73
CA GLU A 99 12.01 -13.74 -24.41
C GLU A 99 11.41 -13.27 -25.74
N SER A 100 10.74 -14.15 -26.49
CA SER A 100 9.99 -13.78 -27.70
C SER A 100 8.83 -12.85 -27.39
N TYR A 101 8.13 -13.03 -26.26
CA TYR A 101 7.09 -12.09 -25.83
C TYR A 101 7.65 -10.66 -25.63
N MET A 102 8.82 -10.54 -25.00
CA MET A 102 9.49 -9.25 -24.79
C MET A 102 9.88 -8.56 -26.10
N THR A 103 10.40 -9.33 -27.05
CA THR A 103 10.96 -8.79 -28.29
C THR A 103 9.90 -8.59 -29.37
N GLU A 104 8.97 -9.53 -29.53
CA GLU A 104 7.97 -9.56 -30.61
C GLU A 104 6.65 -8.89 -30.20
N CYS A 105 6.10 -9.22 -29.03
CA CYS A 105 4.79 -8.69 -28.62
C CYS A 105 4.88 -7.28 -28.03
N LEU A 106 5.94 -6.98 -27.26
CA LEU A 106 6.12 -5.64 -26.69
C LEU A 106 6.91 -4.70 -27.63
N GLY A 107 7.30 -5.18 -28.82
CA GLY A 107 7.92 -4.35 -29.85
C GLY A 107 9.33 -3.86 -29.52
N LEU A 108 10.00 -4.44 -28.52
CA LEU A 108 11.30 -3.98 -28.03
C LEU A 108 12.49 -4.56 -28.80
N LYS A 109 12.25 -5.24 -29.92
CA LYS A 109 13.31 -5.85 -30.74
C LYS A 109 14.33 -4.83 -31.27
N GLU A 110 13.87 -3.63 -31.61
CA GLU A 110 14.72 -2.57 -32.18
C GLU A 110 15.29 -1.63 -31.10
N ASP A 111 14.63 -1.53 -29.93
CA ASP A 111 15.07 -0.69 -28.82
C ASP A 111 15.80 -1.50 -27.73
N ARG A 112 17.06 -1.82 -28.04
CA ARG A 112 17.94 -2.60 -27.14
C ARG A 112 18.26 -1.90 -25.82
N ASP A 113 18.30 -0.57 -25.81
CA ASP A 113 18.63 0.20 -24.60
C ASP A 113 17.48 0.15 -23.59
N THR A 114 16.25 0.38 -24.06
CA THR A 114 15.05 0.25 -23.21
C THR A 114 14.87 -1.19 -22.72
N LEU A 115 15.11 -2.18 -23.56
CA LEU A 115 15.05 -3.59 -23.18
C LEU A 115 16.08 -3.92 -22.07
N SER A 116 17.33 -3.44 -22.20
CA SER A 116 18.37 -3.63 -21.18
C SER A 116 17.97 -2.99 -19.84
N LYS A 117 17.51 -1.73 -19.86
CA LYS A 117 17.06 -1.01 -18.66
C LYS A 117 15.90 -1.71 -17.96
N MET A 118 15.01 -2.34 -18.73
CA MET A 118 13.90 -3.12 -18.18
C MET A 118 14.41 -4.39 -17.49
N TYR A 119 15.29 -5.16 -18.13
CA TYR A 119 15.91 -6.33 -17.51
C TYR A 119 16.70 -5.98 -16.24
N ASP A 120 17.42 -4.85 -16.24
CA ASP A 120 18.13 -4.35 -15.06
C ASP A 120 17.17 -3.99 -13.92
N SER A 121 16.04 -3.37 -14.25
CA SER A 121 14.99 -3.02 -13.27
C SER A 121 14.35 -4.27 -12.68
N MET A 122 14.04 -5.27 -13.52
CA MET A 122 13.54 -6.58 -13.07
C MET A 122 14.56 -7.29 -12.16
N ARG A 123 15.86 -7.22 -12.50
CA ARG A 123 16.93 -7.83 -11.70
C ARG A 123 17.04 -7.17 -10.33
N ARG A 124 17.04 -5.83 -10.28
CA ARG A 124 17.05 -5.06 -9.03
C ARG A 124 15.86 -5.41 -8.14
N MET A 125 14.66 -5.52 -8.73
CA MET A 125 13.45 -5.91 -8.01
C MET A 125 13.57 -7.32 -7.43
N LYS A 126 14.04 -8.31 -8.21
CA LYS A 126 14.27 -9.67 -7.71
C LYS A 126 15.29 -9.71 -6.56
N THR A 127 16.35 -8.90 -6.64
CA THR A 127 17.33 -8.77 -5.55
C THR A 127 16.70 -8.18 -4.29
N LEU A 128 15.87 -7.14 -4.42
CA LEU A 128 15.14 -6.53 -3.30
C LEU A 128 14.26 -7.55 -2.59
N LEU A 129 13.44 -8.30 -3.34
CA LEU A 129 12.54 -9.31 -2.77
C LEU A 129 13.30 -10.45 -2.09
N ARG A 130 14.45 -10.86 -2.63
CA ARG A 130 15.30 -11.90 -2.02
C ARG A 130 15.98 -11.42 -0.74
N GLY A 131 16.26 -10.12 -0.63
CA GLY A 131 16.87 -9.52 0.56
C GLY A 131 15.90 -9.25 1.70
N TYR A 132 14.59 -9.44 1.48
CA TYR A 132 13.59 -9.23 2.51
C TYR A 132 13.63 -10.34 3.57
N GLU A 133 13.79 -9.94 4.83
CA GLU A 133 13.72 -10.82 5.99
C GLU A 133 12.48 -10.49 6.81
N LEU A 134 11.69 -11.50 7.15
CA LEU A 134 10.54 -11.34 8.03
C LEU A 134 11.02 -10.93 9.44
N PRO A 135 10.37 -9.94 10.06
CA PRO A 135 10.77 -9.50 11.39
C PRO A 135 10.60 -10.62 12.41
N LYS A 136 11.64 -10.86 13.22
CA LYS A 136 11.64 -11.92 14.24
C LYS A 136 10.71 -11.53 15.39
N SER A 137 9.90 -12.49 15.86
CA SER A 137 8.92 -12.26 16.92
C SER A 137 9.54 -11.68 18.21
N GLU A 138 10.71 -12.17 18.59
CA GLU A 138 11.45 -11.69 19.77
C GLU A 138 11.88 -10.23 19.63
N GLU A 139 12.42 -9.86 18.46
CA GLU A 139 12.83 -8.49 18.16
C GLU A 139 11.61 -7.55 18.14
N VAL A 140 10.51 -7.99 17.51
CA VAL A 140 9.24 -7.24 17.49
C VAL A 140 8.74 -6.99 18.92
N HIS A 141 8.79 -7.99 19.80
CA HIS A 141 8.37 -7.83 21.19
C HIS A 141 9.22 -6.79 21.93
N ILE A 142 10.54 -6.85 21.77
CA ILE A 142 11.48 -5.89 22.39
C ILE A 142 11.20 -4.46 21.88
N TYR A 143 11.06 -4.29 20.56
CA TYR A 143 10.81 -2.97 19.99
C TYR A 143 9.42 -2.43 20.33
N LYS A 144 8.41 -3.29 20.44
CA LYS A 144 7.06 -2.91 20.88
C LYS A 144 7.08 -2.36 22.31
N GLN A 145 7.74 -3.05 23.25
CA GLN A 145 7.87 -2.56 24.63
C GLN A 145 8.60 -1.21 24.70
N LYS A 146 9.67 -1.04 23.91
CA LYS A 146 10.39 0.24 23.83
C LYS A 146 9.50 1.35 23.28
N LEU A 147 8.73 1.07 22.24
CA LEU A 147 7.80 2.03 21.62
C LEU A 147 6.71 2.46 22.60
N GLU A 148 6.09 1.51 23.31
CA GLU A 148 5.07 1.78 24.34
C GLU A 148 5.61 2.67 25.46
N ARG A 149 6.84 2.43 25.92
CA ARG A 149 7.50 3.28 26.91
C ARG A 149 7.67 4.72 26.42
N ILE A 150 8.13 4.90 25.18
CA ILE A 150 8.31 6.23 24.59
C ILE A 150 6.95 6.95 24.49
N HIS A 151 5.90 6.27 24.03
CA HIS A 151 4.56 6.86 23.97
C HIS A 151 4.06 7.30 25.35
N ALA A 152 4.31 6.51 26.41
CA ALA A 152 3.93 6.88 27.78
C ALA A 152 4.68 8.13 28.27
N GLU A 153 5.98 8.24 27.98
CA GLU A 153 6.79 9.42 28.34
C GLU A 153 6.31 10.68 27.61
N PHE A 154 5.95 10.57 26.32
CA PHE A 154 5.42 11.69 25.53
C PHE A 154 3.99 12.10 25.93
N ALA A 155 3.13 11.17 26.30
CA ALA A 155 1.79 11.48 26.81
C ALA A 155 1.84 12.31 28.11
N ILE A 156 2.83 12.06 28.96
CA ILE A 156 3.04 12.83 30.19
C ILE A 156 3.59 14.24 29.89
N SER A 157 4.41 14.40 28.84
CA SER A 157 4.99 15.70 28.47
C SER A 157 4.00 16.62 27.72
N SER A 158 3.11 16.06 26.90
CA SER A 158 2.05 16.84 26.22
C SER A 158 1.02 17.40 27.21
N ASN A 159 0.70 16.65 28.27
CA ASN A 159 -0.16 17.12 29.37
C ASN A 159 0.43 18.33 30.11
N LYS A 160 1.76 18.48 30.16
CA LYS A 160 2.40 19.68 30.73
C LYS A 160 2.29 20.91 29.81
N ARG A 161 2.17 20.73 28.50
CA ARG A 161 1.96 21.82 27.53
C ARG A 161 0.49 22.27 27.46
N LYS A 162 -0.47 21.36 27.65
CA LYS A 162 -1.90 21.72 27.77
C LYS A 162 -2.22 22.54 29.02
N ARG A 163 -1.44 22.39 30.10
CA ARG A 163 -1.62 23.15 31.35
C ARG A 163 -1.38 24.66 31.21
N GLY A 164 -0.80 25.12 30.09
CA GLY A 164 -0.65 26.56 29.79
C GLY A 164 -1.86 27.21 29.12
N TYR A 165 -2.87 26.43 28.71
CA TYR A 165 -4.09 26.96 28.05
C TYR A 165 -5.32 26.96 28.96
N GLU A 166 -5.20 26.54 30.23
CA GLU A 166 -6.32 26.57 31.19
C GLU A 166 -6.45 27.92 31.90
N GLU A 167 -5.49 28.84 31.75
CA GLU A 167 -5.54 30.18 32.39
C GLU A 167 -6.22 31.25 31.52
N ASP A 168 -6.45 31.00 30.23
CA ASP A 168 -7.15 31.93 29.34
C ASP A 168 -8.65 31.59 29.32
N GLY A 169 -9.41 32.29 30.17
CA GLY A 169 -10.86 32.13 30.38
C GLY A 169 -11.76 32.54 29.21
N HIS A 170 -11.35 32.28 27.96
CA HIS A 170 -12.01 32.81 26.76
C HIS A 170 -12.71 31.79 25.86
N VAL A 171 -12.86 30.53 26.27
CA VAL A 171 -13.73 29.58 25.54
C VAL A 171 -14.61 28.80 26.51
N ALA A 172 -15.54 29.50 27.14
CA ALA A 172 -16.75 28.85 27.61
C ALA A 172 -17.50 28.35 26.37
N LYS A 173 -17.64 27.03 26.22
CA LYS A 173 -18.62 26.47 25.28
C LYS A 173 -19.99 26.95 25.74
N GLU A 174 -20.63 27.83 24.98
CA GLU A 174 -22.06 28.07 25.16
C GLU A 174 -22.80 26.73 25.06
N PRO A 175 -23.76 26.45 25.96
CA PRO A 175 -24.54 25.23 25.89
C PRO A 175 -25.27 25.21 24.55
N ARG A 176 -25.20 24.07 23.86
CA ARG A 176 -25.95 23.81 22.62
C ARG A 176 -27.42 24.20 22.86
N LEU A 177 -27.89 25.22 22.16
CA LEU A 177 -29.31 25.49 22.01
C LEU A 177 -29.94 24.19 21.48
N ALA A 178 -31.01 23.75 22.14
CA ALA A 178 -31.76 22.58 21.73
C ALA A 178 -32.19 22.76 20.26
N GLU A 179 -31.90 21.76 19.43
CA GLU A 179 -32.41 21.70 18.07
C GLU A 179 -33.94 21.73 18.16
N GLU A 180 -34.56 22.79 17.62
CA GLU A 180 -36.00 22.79 17.38
C GLU A 180 -36.27 21.72 16.32
N ASP A 181 -36.98 20.66 16.73
CA ASP A 181 -37.50 19.63 15.83
C ASP A 181 -38.42 20.30 14.80
N TRP A 182 -37.94 20.40 13.56
CA TRP A 182 -38.77 20.80 12.44
C TRP A 182 -39.74 19.66 12.12
N SER A 183 -41.04 19.92 12.18
CA SER A 183 -42.06 18.98 11.71
C SER A 183 -42.63 19.44 10.37
N ASP A 184 -42.95 18.49 9.49
CA ASP A 184 -43.41 18.72 8.11
C ASP A 184 -44.75 19.50 7.98
N GLU A 185 -45.33 19.99 9.08
CA GLU A 185 -46.53 20.84 9.07
C GLU A 185 -46.22 22.33 8.81
N ASP A 186 -44.96 22.78 8.91
CA ASP A 186 -44.57 24.20 8.72
C ASP A 186 -44.42 24.63 7.24
N LEU A 187 -44.78 23.77 6.29
CA LEU A 187 -44.65 24.00 4.84
C LEU A 187 -46.00 24.07 4.08
N MET A 188 -47.12 24.28 4.79
CA MET A 188 -48.45 24.48 4.21
C MET A 188 -48.92 25.94 4.26
#